data_AF-A0A830HP92-F1
#
_entry.id   AF-A0A830HP92-F1
#
_cell.length_a   1.000
_cell.length_b   1.000
_cell.length_c   1.000
_cell.angle_alpha   90.00
_cell.angle_beta   90.00
_cell.angle_gamma   90.00
#
_symmetry.space_group_name_H-M   'P 1'
#
loop_
_entity.id
_entity.type
_entity.pdbx_description
1 polymer ?
#
loop_
_entity_poly.entity_id
_entity_poly.type
_entity_poly.pdbx_seq_one_letter_code
_entity_poly.pdbx_strand_id
1 'polypeptide(L)'
;MTSMTTTSMMTMSSCSWQCLHMHMHTRLPFFVSRAFLVPGGYLKTSRFSSSSSSSEDSITFDASDDIVEETIEKSLRKPTKEEQDANRPAALLTTRREAIHLYRFVWRCSRLFVHTKEDTGEVWRDVLRKSAREEFEAARHETDPEIVTRLLVAGRDYCEQAVRQFMEKRDAIQRDEDNKKDKV
;
A
#
# COMPACT_ATOMS: atom_id res chain seq x y z
N MET A 1 -38.77 -6.22 65.88
CA MET A 1 -39.06 -5.77 64.51
C MET A 1 -37.73 -5.54 63.80
N THR A 2 -37.50 -6.31 62.72
CA THR A 2 -36.74 -5.98 61.50
C THR A 2 -35.31 -5.40 61.66
N SER A 3 -34.21 -6.16 61.49
CA SER A 3 -33.65 -6.79 60.28
C SER A 3 -32.62 -5.93 59.53
N MET A 4 -31.55 -6.60 59.08
CA MET A 4 -30.83 -6.46 57.80
C MET A 4 -29.37 -5.98 57.80
N THR A 5 -28.56 -6.95 57.35
CA THR A 5 -27.28 -6.94 56.66
C THR A 5 -27.25 -6.06 55.40
N THR A 6 -26.10 -5.44 55.08
CA THR A 6 -25.58 -5.16 53.71
C THR A 6 -24.11 -4.73 53.82
N THR A 7 -23.13 -5.54 53.39
CA THR A 7 -22.50 -5.53 52.05
C THR A 7 -21.98 -4.16 51.63
N SER A 8 -20.67 -3.93 51.74
CA SER A 8 -19.98 -2.88 50.97
C SER A 8 -18.86 -3.53 50.17
N MET A 9 -19.05 -3.46 48.86
CA MET A 9 -18.26 -4.11 47.83
C MET A 9 -16.95 -3.36 47.58
N MET A 10 -15.95 -4.15 47.24
CA MET A 10 -14.64 -3.76 46.72
C MET A 10 -14.74 -2.71 45.61
N THR A 11 -14.17 -1.53 45.83
CA THR A 11 -13.77 -0.63 44.73
C THR A 11 -12.31 -0.91 44.36
N MET A 12 -12.07 -2.03 43.68
CA MET A 12 -10.84 -2.19 42.88
C MET A 12 -11.08 -1.55 41.51
N SER A 13 -10.80 -0.26 41.40
CA SER A 13 -10.69 0.40 40.10
C SER A 13 -9.74 1.58 40.22
N SER A 14 -8.45 1.30 40.36
CA SER A 14 -7.35 2.27 40.24
C SER A 14 -6.00 1.54 40.34
N CYS A 15 -5.66 0.75 39.32
CA CYS A 15 -4.28 0.32 39.05
C CYS A 15 -4.29 -0.56 37.80
N SER A 16 -4.10 0.03 36.61
CA SER A 16 -3.38 -0.60 35.47
C SER A 16 -3.51 0.20 34.17
N TRP A 17 -3.26 1.51 34.18
CA TRP A 17 -3.03 2.28 32.93
C TRP A 17 -1.80 3.20 32.99
N GLN A 18 -1.16 3.34 34.16
CA GLN A 18 0.07 4.15 34.30
C GLN A 18 1.36 3.50 33.77
N CYS A 19 1.28 2.31 33.17
CA CYS A 19 2.43 1.70 32.49
C CYS A 19 2.51 2.05 30.98
N LEU A 20 1.63 2.92 30.46
CA LEU A 20 1.57 3.30 29.05
C LEU A 20 2.24 4.66 28.73
N HIS A 21 3.23 5.10 29.53
CA HIS A 21 3.86 6.42 29.34
C HIS A 21 5.38 6.42 29.16
N MET A 22 6.00 5.32 28.68
CA MET A 22 7.43 5.38 28.35
C MET A 22 7.75 4.72 27.02
N HIS A 23 8.34 5.54 26.15
CA HIS A 23 9.14 5.20 24.96
C HIS A 23 8.43 4.84 23.65
N MET A 24 7.72 5.82 23.08
CA MET A 24 7.60 5.99 21.62
C MET A 24 8.14 7.36 21.17
N HIS A 25 9.24 7.80 21.77
CA HIS A 25 10.05 8.93 21.28
C HIS A 25 11.30 8.39 20.59
N THR A 26 11.13 7.88 19.37
CA THR A 26 12.25 7.70 18.44
C THR A 26 11.85 8.24 17.08
N ARG A 27 12.24 9.52 16.89
CA ARG A 27 12.61 10.16 15.62
C ARG A 27 12.04 9.50 14.35
N LEU A 28 10.96 10.08 13.85
CA LEU A 28 10.63 10.08 12.43
C LEU A 28 11.37 11.25 11.76
N PRO A 29 12.47 11.04 11.02
CA PRO A 29 12.90 12.03 10.04
C PRO A 29 12.28 11.70 8.68
N PHE A 30 11.93 12.76 7.95
CA PHE A 30 11.35 12.81 6.59
C PHE A 30 9.82 12.78 6.49
N PHE A 31 9.18 13.75 7.15
CA PHE A 31 7.94 14.35 6.63
C PHE A 31 8.33 15.69 5.98
N VAL A 32 8.77 15.65 4.71
CA VAL A 32 9.00 16.90 3.97
C VAL A 32 7.65 17.49 3.62
N SER A 33 7.32 18.53 4.40
CA SER A 33 6.30 19.50 4.09
C SER A 33 6.48 20.02 2.67
N ARG A 34 5.50 19.78 1.80
CA ARG A 34 5.22 20.72 0.70
C ARG A 34 3.73 20.95 0.58
N ALA A 35 3.35 22.11 1.08
CA ALA A 35 2.03 22.69 1.00
C ALA A 35 1.60 22.90 -0.47
N PHE A 36 0.41 22.42 -0.78
CA PHE A 36 -0.74 23.22 -1.23
C PHE A 36 -0.46 24.32 -2.27
N LEU A 37 -0.86 24.06 -3.53
CA LEU A 37 -1.70 24.97 -4.32
C LEU A 37 -2.22 24.24 -5.58
N VAL A 38 -3.50 23.88 -5.59
CA VAL A 38 -4.22 23.53 -6.83
C VAL A 38 -5.32 24.57 -7.03
N PRO A 39 -5.20 25.47 -8.03
CA PRO A 39 -6.32 26.21 -8.57
C PRO A 39 -6.92 25.46 -9.77
N GLY A 40 -8.25 25.50 -9.86
CA GLY A 40 -9.06 24.67 -10.75
C GLY A 40 -8.98 24.96 -12.25
N GLY A 41 -9.81 24.22 -13.00
CA GLY A 41 -10.00 24.42 -14.43
C GLY A 41 -10.78 23.29 -15.09
N TYR A 42 -12.08 23.49 -15.25
CA TYR A 42 -13.01 22.69 -16.05
C TYR A 42 -12.86 23.04 -17.56
N LEU A 43 -13.45 22.22 -18.45
CA LEU A 43 -13.61 22.36 -19.93
C LEU A 43 -12.47 21.68 -20.75
N LYS A 44 -12.65 21.01 -21.89
CA LYS A 44 -13.77 20.85 -22.85
C LYS A 44 -13.46 19.59 -23.69
N THR A 45 -14.44 18.72 -23.97
CA THR A 45 -14.30 17.70 -25.02
C THR A 45 -14.44 18.39 -26.39
N SER A 46 -13.28 18.71 -26.99
CA SER A 46 -13.19 19.19 -28.36
C SER A 46 -13.23 17.99 -29.29
N ARG A 47 -14.37 17.83 -29.96
CA ARG A 47 -14.59 16.95 -31.11
C ARG A 47 -13.70 17.46 -32.25
N PHE A 48 -12.58 16.77 -32.49
CA PHE A 48 -11.67 17.09 -33.58
C PHE A 48 -12.26 16.58 -34.89
N SER A 49 -12.80 17.51 -35.68
CA SER A 49 -13.16 17.29 -37.08
C SER A 49 -11.90 17.47 -37.91
N SER A 50 -11.37 16.38 -38.47
CA SER A 50 -10.24 16.45 -39.41
C SER A 50 -10.75 16.32 -40.83
N SER A 51 -10.66 17.44 -41.53
CA SER A 51 -10.81 17.56 -42.97
C SER A 51 -9.78 16.68 -43.67
N SER A 52 -10.25 15.84 -44.56
CA SER A 52 -9.47 15.07 -45.51
C SER A 52 -8.84 16.01 -46.54
N SER A 53 -7.52 16.16 -46.50
CA SER A 53 -6.72 16.67 -47.62
C SER A 53 -5.94 15.51 -48.22
N SER A 54 -6.32 15.17 -49.43
CA SER A 54 -5.73 14.15 -50.29
C SER A 54 -4.33 14.59 -50.72
N SER A 55 -3.31 13.84 -50.30
CA SER A 55 -2.00 13.81 -50.95
C SER A 55 -1.59 12.34 -51.01
N GLU A 56 -1.73 11.79 -52.22
CA GLU A 56 -1.43 10.41 -52.55
C GLU A 56 0.08 10.22 -52.63
N ASP A 57 0.73 9.98 -51.49
CA ASP A 57 2.03 9.33 -51.48
C ASP A 57 1.78 7.82 -51.49
N SER A 58 1.73 7.24 -52.70
CA SER A 58 1.62 5.79 -52.88
C SER A 58 2.92 5.13 -52.43
N ILE A 59 3.02 4.82 -51.13
CA ILE A 59 4.03 3.89 -50.62
C ILE A 59 3.62 2.51 -51.13
N THR A 60 4.17 2.09 -52.26
CA THR A 60 4.12 0.70 -52.71
C THR A 60 4.94 -0.13 -51.74
N PHE A 61 4.26 -0.71 -50.75
CA PHE A 61 4.82 -1.76 -49.91
C PHE A 61 4.91 -3.01 -50.79
N ASP A 62 6.02 -3.16 -51.51
CA ASP A 62 6.37 -4.42 -52.15
C ASP A 62 6.69 -5.39 -51.02
N ALA A 63 5.67 -6.09 -50.54
CA ALA A 63 5.80 -7.22 -49.65
C ALA A 63 6.36 -8.38 -50.46
N SER A 64 7.62 -8.27 -50.86
CA SER A 64 8.34 -9.37 -51.51
C SER A 64 8.17 -10.60 -50.61
N ASP A 65 7.73 -11.71 -51.19
CA ASP A 65 7.30 -12.93 -50.48
C ASP A 65 8.36 -13.37 -49.45
N ASP A 66 9.64 -13.17 -49.80
CA ASP A 66 10.81 -13.43 -48.97
C ASP A 66 10.82 -12.67 -47.62
N ILE A 67 10.34 -11.42 -47.58
CA ILE A 67 10.29 -10.58 -46.36
C ILE A 67 9.14 -11.03 -45.46
N VAL A 68 8.02 -11.41 -46.06
CA VAL A 68 6.85 -11.91 -45.34
C VAL A 68 7.17 -13.28 -44.76
N GLU A 69 7.82 -14.15 -45.53
CA GLU A 69 8.25 -15.46 -45.11
C GLU A 69 9.29 -15.38 -43.99
N GLU A 70 10.30 -14.52 -44.10
CA GLU A 70 11.27 -14.29 -43.01
C GLU A 70 10.59 -13.79 -41.73
N THR A 71 9.60 -12.89 -41.86
CA THR A 71 8.85 -12.34 -40.71
C THR A 71 7.96 -13.40 -40.05
N ILE A 72 7.33 -14.27 -40.84
CA ILE A 72 6.51 -15.39 -40.35
C ILE A 72 7.40 -16.43 -39.66
N GLU A 73 8.52 -16.82 -40.26
CA GLU A 73 9.48 -17.75 -39.67
C GLU A 73 10.02 -17.23 -38.34
N LYS A 74 10.35 -15.94 -38.26
CA LYS A 74 10.82 -15.29 -37.04
C LYS A 74 9.74 -15.23 -35.94
N SER A 75 8.46 -15.19 -36.33
CA SER A 75 7.30 -15.21 -35.41
C SER A 75 6.89 -16.62 -34.96
N LEU A 76 7.13 -17.64 -35.79
CA LEU A 76 6.87 -19.05 -35.48
C LEU A 76 7.97 -19.67 -34.62
N ARG A 77 9.19 -19.13 -34.65
CA ARG A 77 10.27 -19.54 -33.73
C ARG A 77 9.89 -19.20 -32.29
N LYS A 78 9.88 -20.21 -31.41
CA LYS A 78 9.78 -19.99 -29.96
C LYS A 78 11.08 -19.30 -29.51
N PRO A 79 11.03 -18.11 -28.91
CA PRO A 79 12.23 -17.43 -28.47
C PRO A 79 12.94 -18.28 -27.40
N THR A 80 14.27 -18.32 -27.48
CA THR A 80 15.09 -19.01 -26.48
C THR A 80 14.91 -18.36 -25.10
N LYS A 81 15.19 -19.08 -24.00
CA LYS A 81 15.10 -18.50 -22.63
C LYS A 81 15.92 -17.22 -22.50
N GLU A 82 17.08 -17.17 -23.15
CA GLU A 82 18.01 -16.04 -23.14
C GLU A 82 17.45 -14.82 -23.90
N GLU A 83 16.81 -15.01 -25.06
CA GLU A 83 16.15 -13.94 -25.82
C GLU A 83 14.84 -13.45 -25.16
N GLN A 84 14.11 -14.35 -24.48
CA GLN A 84 12.95 -13.98 -23.67
C GLN A 84 13.33 -13.11 -22.46
N ASP A 85 14.50 -13.33 -21.87
CA ASP A 85 15.03 -12.52 -20.77
C ASP A 85 15.70 -11.22 -21.26
N ALA A 86 16.35 -11.24 -22.43
CA ALA A 86 16.95 -10.04 -23.04
C ALA A 86 15.91 -9.05 -23.60
N ASN A 87 14.77 -9.54 -24.13
CA ASN A 87 13.67 -8.70 -24.61
C ASN A 87 12.71 -8.25 -23.49
N ARG A 88 13.07 -8.52 -22.23
CA ARG A 88 12.20 -8.21 -21.10
C ARG A 88 12.64 -6.90 -20.48
N PRO A 89 11.78 -5.86 -20.49
CA PRO A 89 11.76 -4.84 -19.43
C PRO A 89 11.38 -5.46 -18.06
N ALA A 90 11.84 -6.69 -17.75
CA ALA A 90 11.47 -7.47 -16.59
C ALA A 90 11.81 -6.77 -15.29
N ALA A 91 12.98 -6.12 -15.20
CA ALA A 91 13.41 -5.44 -13.98
C ALA A 91 12.51 -4.23 -13.64
N LEU A 92 12.06 -3.47 -14.64
CA LEU A 92 11.12 -2.35 -14.43
C LEU A 92 9.71 -2.84 -14.08
N LEU A 93 9.30 -3.98 -14.66
CA LEU A 93 8.01 -4.58 -14.34
C LEU A 93 8.03 -5.23 -12.95
N THR A 94 9.14 -5.79 -12.48
CA THR A 94 9.22 -6.39 -11.15
C THR A 94 9.13 -5.35 -10.04
N THR A 95 9.90 -4.26 -10.08
CA THR A 95 9.83 -3.21 -9.03
C THR A 95 8.46 -2.54 -8.98
N ARG A 96 7.85 -2.24 -10.13
CA ARG A 96 6.49 -1.69 -10.18
C ARG A 96 5.43 -2.66 -9.66
N ARG A 97 5.56 -3.96 -9.97
CA ARG A 97 4.67 -5.00 -9.44
C ARG A 97 4.79 -5.10 -7.92
N GLU A 98 6.01 -5.11 -7.40
CA GLU A 98 6.27 -5.15 -5.96
C GLU A 98 5.69 -3.91 -5.26
N ALA A 99 5.85 -2.72 -5.82
CA ALA A 99 5.23 -1.50 -5.29
C ALA A 99 3.70 -1.60 -5.20
N ILE A 100 3.04 -2.10 -6.25
CA ILE A 100 1.58 -2.30 -6.25
C ILE A 100 1.18 -3.39 -5.23
N HIS A 101 1.96 -4.46 -5.13
CA HIS A 101 1.72 -5.54 -4.18
C HIS A 101 1.83 -5.04 -2.74
N LEU A 102 2.86 -4.25 -2.44
CA LEU A 102 3.05 -3.60 -1.14
C LEU A 102 1.89 -2.66 -0.83
N TYR A 103 1.50 -1.77 -1.76
CA TYR A 103 0.34 -0.88 -1.56
C TYR A 103 -0.94 -1.67 -1.22
N ARG A 104 -1.22 -2.75 -1.96
CA ARG A 104 -2.36 -3.63 -1.68
C ARG A 104 -2.20 -4.39 -0.36
N PHE A 105 -0.98 -4.71 0.06
CA PHE A 105 -0.70 -5.34 1.35
C PHE A 105 -1.04 -4.39 2.50
N VAL A 106 -0.54 -3.14 2.46
CA VAL A 106 -0.88 -2.09 3.44
C VAL A 106 -2.39 -1.93 3.56
N TRP A 107 -3.11 -1.87 2.43
CA TRP A 107 -4.56 -1.74 2.41
C TRP A 107 -5.31 -2.94 3.00
N ARG A 108 -4.76 -4.15 2.91
CA ARG A 108 -5.32 -5.33 3.59
C ARG A 108 -5.04 -5.28 5.08
N CYS A 109 -3.81 -4.95 5.47
CA CYS A 109 -3.40 -4.81 6.87
C CYS A 109 -4.21 -3.72 7.60
N SER A 110 -4.52 -2.61 6.91
CA SER A 110 -5.30 -1.52 7.51
C SER A 110 -6.71 -1.95 7.92
N ARG A 111 -7.23 -3.08 7.39
CA ARG A 111 -8.54 -3.60 7.79
C ARG A 111 -8.56 -4.17 9.20
N LEU A 112 -7.41 -4.54 9.75
CA LEU A 112 -7.25 -5.06 11.11
C LEU A 112 -7.47 -3.97 12.17
N PHE A 113 -7.11 -2.72 11.83
CA PHE A 113 -7.16 -1.58 12.73
C PHE A 113 -8.55 -0.91 12.72
N VAL A 114 -9.52 -1.57 13.37
CA VAL A 114 -10.92 -1.10 13.42
C VAL A 114 -11.16 -0.05 14.52
N HIS A 115 -10.27 0.01 15.52
CA HIS A 115 -10.41 0.92 16.66
C HIS A 115 -10.21 2.39 16.24
N THR A 116 -10.84 3.29 16.98
CA THR A 116 -10.73 4.74 16.81
C THR A 116 -9.47 5.25 17.51
N LYS A 117 -8.93 6.36 16.99
CA LYS A 117 -7.87 7.11 17.65
C LYS A 117 -8.48 7.98 18.74
N GLU A 118 -7.93 7.89 19.96
CA GLU A 118 -8.48 8.58 21.13
C GLU A 118 -8.43 10.11 20.99
N ASP A 119 -7.39 10.65 20.34
CA ASP A 119 -7.20 12.11 20.25
C ASP A 119 -8.11 12.81 19.22
N THR A 120 -8.37 12.16 18.08
CA THR A 120 -9.06 12.78 16.94
C THR A 120 -10.41 12.14 16.64
N GLY A 121 -10.71 10.99 17.24
CA GLY A 121 -11.92 10.20 16.96
C GLY A 121 -11.92 9.49 15.60
N GLU A 122 -10.87 9.65 14.79
CA GLU A 122 -10.78 9.04 13.47
C GLU A 122 -10.46 7.54 13.56
N VAL A 123 -10.97 6.75 12.63
CA VAL A 123 -10.67 5.32 12.55
C VAL A 123 -9.26 5.13 11.99
N TRP A 124 -8.43 4.33 12.68
CA TRP A 124 -7.04 4.07 12.27
C TRP A 124 -6.92 3.53 10.84
N ARG A 125 -7.89 2.71 10.41
CA ARG A 125 -8.01 2.24 9.02
C ARG A 125 -7.86 3.36 7.99
N ASP A 126 -8.57 4.48 8.18
CA ASP A 126 -8.64 5.53 7.17
C ASP A 126 -7.42 6.45 7.24
N VAL A 127 -6.91 6.69 8.45
CA VAL A 127 -5.63 7.39 8.67
C VAL A 127 -4.49 6.66 7.96
N LEU A 128 -4.37 5.33 8.15
CA LEU A 128 -3.33 4.52 7.53
C LEU A 128 -3.45 4.50 6.00
N ARG A 129 -4.68 4.50 5.46
CA ARG A 129 -4.90 4.53 4.01
C ARG A 129 -4.52 5.87 3.40
N LYS A 130 -4.83 6.96 4.09
CA LYS A 130 -4.48 8.32 3.65
C LYS A 130 -2.97 8.51 3.68
N SER A 131 -2.33 8.18 4.80
CA SER A 131 -0.87 8.25 4.95
C SER A 131 -0.18 7.38 3.91
N ALA A 132 -0.60 6.13 3.70
CA ALA A 132 -0.03 5.28 2.66
C ALA A 132 -0.14 5.91 1.27
N ARG A 133 -1.27 6.54 0.92
CA ARG A 133 -1.41 7.23 -0.36
C ARG A 133 -0.40 8.38 -0.48
N GLU A 134 -0.27 9.20 0.55
CA GLU A 134 0.67 10.33 0.58
C GLU A 134 2.11 9.86 0.37
N GLU A 135 2.54 8.79 1.05
CA GLU A 135 3.89 8.22 0.91
C GLU A 135 4.16 7.67 -0.50
N PHE A 136 3.20 6.93 -1.08
CA PHE A 136 3.35 6.39 -2.43
C PHE A 136 3.29 7.48 -3.52
N GLU A 137 2.56 8.58 -3.28
CA GLU A 137 2.55 9.74 -4.16
C GLU A 137 3.87 10.52 -4.08
N ALA A 138 4.45 10.67 -2.89
CA ALA A 138 5.76 11.28 -2.71
C ALA A 138 6.86 10.50 -3.43
N ALA A 139 6.85 9.17 -3.31
CA ALA A 139 7.85 8.29 -3.92
C ALA A 139 7.65 8.07 -5.45
N ARG A 140 6.59 8.62 -6.06
CA ARG A 140 6.23 8.36 -7.47
C ARG A 140 7.32 8.74 -8.47
N HIS A 141 8.10 9.77 -8.15
CA HIS A 141 9.09 10.36 -9.04
C HIS A 141 10.51 9.84 -8.78
N GLU A 142 10.67 8.89 -7.86
CA GLU A 142 11.97 8.29 -7.58
C GLU A 142 12.38 7.37 -8.73
N THR A 143 13.48 7.71 -9.40
CA THR A 143 14.02 6.97 -10.54
C THR A 143 15.24 6.12 -10.18
N ASP A 144 15.85 6.35 -9.02
CA ASP A 144 17.02 5.59 -8.56
C ASP A 144 16.60 4.18 -8.08
N PRO A 145 17.07 3.10 -8.75
CA PRO A 145 16.68 1.74 -8.40
C PRO A 145 17.09 1.33 -6.98
N GLU A 146 18.16 1.89 -6.43
CA GLU A 146 18.59 1.55 -5.07
C GLU A 146 17.64 2.11 -4.01
N ILE A 147 17.23 3.37 -4.19
CA ILE A 147 16.26 4.04 -3.31
C ILE A 147 14.92 3.29 -3.37
N VAL A 148 14.43 2.98 -4.56
CA VAL A 148 13.17 2.24 -4.75
C VAL A 148 13.23 0.88 -4.05
N THR A 149 14.33 0.14 -4.20
CA THR A 149 14.48 -1.17 -3.55
C THR A 149 14.48 -1.04 -2.03
N ARG A 150 15.21 -0.07 -1.48
CA ARG A 150 15.23 0.21 -0.03
C ARG A 150 13.84 0.55 0.50
N LEU A 151 13.09 1.41 -0.20
CA LEU A 151 11.72 1.78 0.18
C LEU A 151 10.78 0.57 0.19
N LEU A 152 10.87 -0.30 -0.82
CA LEU A 152 10.02 -1.49 -0.92
C LEU A 152 10.32 -2.51 0.18
N VAL A 153 11.60 -2.79 0.44
CA VAL A 153 12.01 -3.74 1.48
C VAL A 153 11.65 -3.20 2.86
N ALA A 154 12.04 -1.95 3.17
CA ALA A 154 11.75 -1.36 4.46
C ALA A 154 10.25 -1.24 4.71
N GLY A 155 9.47 -0.78 3.72
CA GLY A 155 8.02 -0.68 3.83
C GLY A 155 7.35 -2.02 4.11
N ARG A 156 7.86 -3.11 3.52
CA ARG A 156 7.37 -4.48 3.80
C ARG A 156 7.68 -4.91 5.22
N ASP A 157 8.91 -4.72 5.67
CA ASP A 157 9.36 -5.09 7.01
C ASP A 157 8.56 -4.35 8.08
N TYR A 158 8.34 -3.05 7.92
CA TYR A 158 7.54 -2.27 8.87
C TYR A 158 6.08 -2.73 8.93
N CYS A 159 5.47 -3.04 7.78
CA CYS A 159 4.10 -3.54 7.76
C CYS A 159 3.98 -4.92 8.42
N GLU A 160 4.94 -5.82 8.18
CA GLU A 160 4.95 -7.12 8.83
C GLU A 160 5.17 -7.03 10.33
N GLN A 161 6.07 -6.16 10.78
CA GLN A 161 6.28 -5.89 12.20
C GLN A 161 5.01 -5.33 12.86
N ALA A 162 4.33 -4.38 12.22
CA ALA A 162 3.08 -3.82 12.75
C ALA A 162 1.97 -4.88 12.86
N VAL A 163 1.80 -5.72 11.84
CA VAL A 163 0.83 -6.82 11.87
C VAL A 163 1.20 -7.84 12.95
N ARG A 164 2.46 -8.21 13.07
CA ARG A 164 2.93 -9.15 14.10
C ARG A 164 2.60 -8.64 15.50
N GLN A 165 2.96 -7.41 15.81
CA GLN A 165 2.67 -6.80 17.11
C GLN A 165 1.17 -6.72 17.39
N PHE A 166 0.36 -6.43 16.37
CA PHE A 166 -1.09 -6.42 16.50
C PHE A 166 -1.65 -7.81 16.85
N MET A 167 -1.18 -8.86 16.17
CA MET A 167 -1.61 -10.23 16.44
C MET A 167 -1.17 -10.70 17.82
N GLU A 168 0.09 -10.43 18.21
CA GLU A 168 0.60 -10.77 19.55
C GLU A 168 -0.25 -10.15 20.67
N LYS A 169 -0.63 -8.89 20.53
CA LYS A 169 -1.50 -8.20 21.50
C LYS A 169 -2.90 -8.80 21.53
N ARG A 170 -3.48 -9.09 20.36
CA ARG A 170 -4.80 -9.73 20.28
C ARG A 170 -4.80 -11.10 20.96
N ASP A 171 -3.78 -11.90 20.71
CA ASP A 171 -3.66 -13.25 21.27
C ASP A 171 -3.34 -13.20 22.78
N ALA A 172 -2.67 -12.15 23.27
CA ALA A 172 -2.51 -11.90 24.71
C ALA A 172 -3.84 -11.58 25.39
N ILE A 173 -4.63 -10.66 24.83
CA ILE A 173 -5.96 -10.30 25.35
C ILE A 173 -6.87 -11.54 25.40
N GLN A 174 -6.86 -12.36 24.34
CA GLN A 174 -7.67 -13.58 24.30
C GLN A 174 -7.27 -14.58 25.40
N ARG A 175 -5.96 -14.78 25.62
CA ARG A 175 -5.46 -15.65 26.71
C ARG A 175 -5.86 -15.14 28.08
N ASP A 176 -5.83 -13.82 28.30
CA ASP A 176 -6.23 -13.21 29.57
C ASP A 176 -7.73 -13.38 29.84
N GLU A 177 -8.57 -13.25 28.81
CA GLU A 177 -10.02 -13.48 28.88
C GLU A 177 -10.37 -14.94 29.19
N ASP A 178 -9.64 -15.90 28.62
CA ASP A 178 -9.86 -17.32 28.89
C ASP A 178 -9.41 -17.70 30.31
N ASN A 179 -8.24 -17.22 30.76
CA ASN A 179 -7.78 -17.39 32.14
C ASN A 179 -8.74 -16.78 33.18
N LYS A 180 -9.52 -15.76 32.81
CA LYS A 180 -10.51 -15.15 33.69
C LYS A 180 -11.77 -16.00 33.81
N LYS A 181 -12.19 -16.69 32.73
CA LYS A 181 -13.34 -17.60 32.75
C LYS A 181 -13.09 -18.83 33.61
N ASP A 182 -11.87 -19.38 33.59
CA ASP A 182 -11.52 -20.57 34.38
C ASP A 182 -11.50 -20.32 35.90
N LYS A 183 -11.49 -19.05 36.33
CA LYS A 183 -11.48 -18.66 37.74
C LYS A 183 -12.87 -18.34 38.29
N VAL A 184 -13.91 -18.36 37.45
CA VAL A 184 -15.31 -18.11 37.83
C VAL A 184 -16.04 -19.44 37.95
#